data_AF-D3S8A3-F1
#
_entry.id   AF-D3S8A3-F1
#
_cell.length_a   1.000
_cell.length_b   1.000
_cell.length_c   1.000
_cell.angle_alpha   90.00
_cell.angle_beta   90.00
_cell.angle_gamma   90.00
#
_symmetry.space_group_name_H-M   'P 1'
#
loop_
_entity.id
_entity.type
_entity.pdbx_description
1 polymer ?
#
loop_
_entity_poly.entity_id
_entity_poly.type
_entity_poly.pdbx_seq_one_letter_code
_entity_poly.pdbx_strand_id
1 'polypeptide(L)' 'MDEKKQLIFNAIFDIYKIFLGAGLTLLVAVIVKVAFSEGSFATGLTLCLIDILAMFYLSWIFGSILYDIYKEL' A
#
# COMPACT_ATOMS: atom_id res chain seq x y z
N MET A 1 10.49 2.77 26.37
CA MET A 1 9.98 1.71 25.49
C MET A 1 9.35 0.62 26.33
N ASP A 2 8.02 0.59 26.37
CA ASP A 2 7.29 -0.57 26.89
C ASP A 2 7.31 -1.63 25.78
N GLU A 3 7.93 -2.81 26.02
CA GLU A 3 8.10 -3.90 25.04
C GLU A 3 6.81 -4.24 24.29
N LYS A 4 5.67 -4.14 24.99
CA LYS A 4 4.35 -4.39 24.41
C LYS A 4 4.00 -3.41 23.28
N LYS A 5 4.27 -2.11 23.46
CA LYS A 5 3.95 -1.10 22.43
C LYS A 5 4.84 -1.26 21.19
N GLN A 6 6.10 -1.64 21.37
CA GLN A 6 6.99 -1.94 20.24
C GLN A 6 6.56 -3.17 19.45
N LEU A 7 6.12 -4.23 20.14
CA LEU A 7 5.58 -5.42 19.48
C LEU A 7 4.38 -5.08 18.59
N ILE A 8 3.45 -4.24 19.10
CA ILE A 8 2.27 -3.79 18.35
C ILE A 8 2.69 -2.93 17.15
N PHE A 9 3.61 -1.98 17.33
CA PHE A 9 4.13 -1.15 16.24
C PHE A 9 4.75 -2.01 15.12
N ASN A 10 5.63 -2.94 15.48
CA ASN A 10 6.31 -3.82 14.51
C ASN A 10 5.31 -4.70 13.75
N ALA A 11 4.34 -5.29 14.45
CA ALA A 11 3.31 -6.11 13.82
C ALA A 11 2.47 -5.33 12.80
N ILE A 12 2.03 -4.11 13.15
CA ILE A 12 1.25 -3.25 12.25
C ILE A 12 2.11 -2.81 11.05
N PHE A 13 3.39 -2.49 11.30
CA PHE A 13 4.31 -2.10 10.23
C PHE A 13 4.59 -3.25 9.26
N ASP A 14 4.73 -4.49 9.75
CA ASP A 14 4.92 -5.65 8.89
C ASP A 14 3.67 -5.97 8.07
N ILE A 15 2.47 -5.85 8.66
CA ILE A 15 1.21 -5.94 7.91
C ILE A 15 1.15 -4.88 6.80
N TYR A 16 1.49 -3.63 7.12
CA TYR A 16 1.55 -2.55 6.14
C TYR A 16 2.48 -2.87 4.97
N LYS A 17 3.69 -3.39 5.23
CA LYS A 17 4.63 -3.80 4.18
C LYS A 17 4.04 -4.85 3.25
N ILE A 18 3.33 -5.84 3.79
CA ILE A 18 2.69 -6.90 2.99
C ILE A 18 1.65 -6.28 2.04
N PHE A 19 0.79 -5.40 2.54
CA PHE A 19 -0.22 -4.73 1.72
C PHE A 19 0.41 -3.84 0.65
N LEU A 20 1.46 -3.08 1.00
CA LEU A 20 2.15 -2.21 0.05
C LEU A 20 2.89 -3.00 -1.03
N GLY A 21 3.53 -4.12 -0.65
CA GLY A 21 4.17 -5.04 -1.60
C GLY A 21 3.18 -5.71 -2.54
N ALA A 22 2.00 -6.10 -2.04
CA ALA A 22 0.92 -6.63 -2.88
C ALA A 22 0.38 -5.57 -3.85
N GLY A 23 0.18 -4.32 -3.38
CA GLY A 23 -0.24 -3.20 -4.21
C GLY A 23 0.74 -2.87 -5.33
N LEU A 24 2.04 -2.82 -5.03
CA LEU A 24 3.10 -2.63 -6.04
C LEU A 24 3.11 -3.75 -7.09
N THR A 25 2.93 -5.00 -6.65
CA THR A 25 2.89 -6.16 -7.54
C THR A 25 1.69 -6.09 -8.49
N LEU A 26 0.52 -5.68 -7.98
CA LEU A 26 -0.67 -5.47 -8.78
C LEU A 26 -0.48 -4.33 -9.79
N LEU A 27 0.10 -3.20 -9.37
CA LEU A 27 0.39 -2.08 -10.26
C LEU A 27 1.30 -2.51 -11.42
N VAL A 28 2.37 -3.26 -11.14
CA VAL A 28 3.26 -3.80 -12.18
C VAL A 28 2.49 -4.72 -13.13
N ALA A 29 1.63 -5.60 -12.60
CA ALA A 29 0.81 -6.49 -13.43
C ALA A 29 -0.15 -5.72 -14.35
N VAL A 30 -0.77 -4.64 -13.85
CA VAL A 30 -1.62 -3.76 -14.67
C VAL A 30 -0.79 -3.07 -15.74
N ILE A 31 0.37 -2.50 -15.40
CA ILE A 31 1.26 -1.83 -16.38
C ILE A 31 1.65 -2.81 -17.51
N VAL A 32 2.08 -4.02 -17.16
CA VAL A 32 2.44 -5.06 -18.15
C VAL A 32 1.23 -5.40 -19.02
N LYS A 33 0.04 -5.60 -18.43
CA LYS A 33 -1.17 -5.91 -19.20
C LYS A 33 -1.56 -4.78 -20.17
N VAL A 34 -1.37 -3.52 -19.77
CA VAL A 34 -1.65 -2.35 -20.62
C VAL A 34 -0.62 -2.19 -21.73
N ALA A 35 0.64 -2.48 -21.46
CA ALA A 35 1.71 -2.39 -22.44
C ALA A 35 1.62 -3.46 -23.54
N PHE A 36 1.10 -4.65 -23.22
CA PHE A 36 1.15 -5.83 -24.10
C PHE A 36 -0.20 -6.37 -24.58
N SER A 37 -1.36 -5.82 -24.15
CA SER A 37 -2.67 -6.26 -24.65
C SER A 37 -3.35 -5.23 -25.54
N GLU A 38 -4.13 -5.69 -26.53
CA GLU A 38 -4.98 -4.87 -27.43
C GLU A 38 -6.19 -4.22 -26.71
N GLY A 39 -6.15 -4.12 -25.38
CA GLY A 39 -7.19 -3.48 -24.59
C GLY A 39 -7.19 -1.95 -24.72
N SER A 40 -8.29 -1.32 -24.31
CA SER A 40 -8.38 0.15 -24.27
C SER A 40 -7.35 0.75 -23.31
N PHE A 41 -6.41 1.53 -23.84
CA PHE A 41 -5.41 2.28 -23.07
C PHE A 41 -6.04 3.09 -21.92
N ALA A 42 -7.22 3.69 -22.16
CA ALA A 42 -7.94 4.46 -21.16
C ALA A 42 -8.39 3.60 -19.95
N THR A 43 -8.80 2.36 -20.19
CA THR A 43 -9.14 1.42 -19.10
C THR A 43 -7.90 1.06 -18.30
N GLY A 44 -6.80 0.81 -19.00
CA GLY A 44 -5.49 0.56 -18.39
C GLY A 44 -5.00 1.68 -17.48
N LEU A 45 -5.02 2.91 -18.00
CA LEU A 45 -4.65 4.11 -17.26
C LEU A 45 -5.53 4.30 -16.01
N THR A 46 -6.83 4.07 -16.14
CA THR A 46 -7.78 4.18 -15.02
C THR A 46 -7.44 3.19 -13.91
N LEU A 47 -7.12 1.94 -14.25
CA LEU A 47 -6.73 0.93 -13.27
C LEU A 47 -5.42 1.30 -12.56
N CYS A 48 -4.40 1.78 -13.29
CA CYS A 48 -3.16 2.27 -12.67
C CYS A 48 -3.42 3.42 -11.68
N LEU A 49 -4.31 4.36 -12.01
CA LEU A 49 -4.67 5.46 -11.11
C LEU A 49 -5.38 4.96 -9.86
N ILE A 50 -6.28 3.99 -9.99
CA ILE A 50 -6.97 3.36 -8.85
C ILE A 50 -5.96 2.67 -7.93
N ASP A 51 -5.02 1.90 -8.49
CA ASP A 51 -3.99 1.21 -7.70
C ASP A 51 -3.11 2.20 -6.92
N ILE A 52 -2.70 3.29 -7.57
CA ILE A 52 -1.92 4.36 -6.91
C ILE A 52 -2.73 5.00 -5.78
N LEU A 53 -3.99 5.36 -6.03
CA LEU A 53 -4.87 5.95 -5.02
C LEU A 53 -5.09 5.01 -3.83
N ALA A 54 -5.28 3.71 -4.08
CA ALA A 54 -5.43 2.71 -3.04
C ALA A 54 -4.16 2.60 -2.18
N MET A 55 -2.96 2.60 -2.79
CA MET A 55 -1.69 2.59 -2.05
C MET A 55 -1.48 3.85 -1.22
N PHE A 56 -1.83 5.02 -1.74
CA PHE A 56 -1.80 6.27 -0.97
C PHE A 56 -2.74 6.23 0.23
N TYR A 57 -3.98 5.74 0.03
CA TYR A 57 -4.96 5.62 1.11
C TYR A 57 -4.50 4.65 2.20
N LEU A 58 -3.95 3.49 1.82
CA LEU A 58 -3.36 2.54 2.77
C LEU A 58 -2.20 3.16 3.53
N SER A 59 -1.29 3.85 2.84
CA SER A 59 -0.15 4.54 3.46
C SER A 59 -0.60 5.60 4.46
N TRP A 60 -1.70 6.31 4.17
CA TRP A 60 -2.28 7.28 5.08
C TRP A 60 -2.81 6.62 6.35
N ILE A 61 -3.64 5.58 6.22
CA ILE A 61 -4.24 4.90 7.38
C ILE A 61 -3.17 4.28 8.26
N PHE A 62 -2.30 3.45 7.68
CA PHE A 62 -1.25 2.78 8.44
C PHE A 62 -0.25 3.79 8.99
N GLY A 63 0.07 4.85 8.24
CA GLY A 63 0.91 5.95 8.71
C GLY A 63 0.33 6.66 9.92
N SER A 64 -0.98 6.97 9.92
CA SER A 64 -1.65 7.59 11.07
C SER A 64 -1.61 6.69 12.30
N ILE A 65 -1.95 5.40 12.14
CA ILE A 65 -1.95 4.44 13.25
C ILE A 65 -0.53 4.28 13.83
N LEU A 66 0.47 4.11 12.97
CA LEU A 66 1.86 3.98 13.40
C LEU A 66 2.38 5.27 14.07
N TYR A 67 1.98 6.44 13.56
CA TYR A 67 2.35 7.72 14.14
C TYR A 67 1.74 7.92 15.53
N ASP A 68 0.46 7.57 15.72
CA ASP A 68 -0.19 7.66 17.02
C ASP A 68 0.48 6.73 18.05
N ILE A 69 0.77 5.49 17.66
CA ILE A 69 1.51 4.54 18.52
C ILE A 69 2.91 5.07 18.85
N TYR A 70 3.60 5.67 17.87
CA TYR A 70 4.93 6.24 18.07
C TYR A 70 4.91 7.47 18.99
N LYS A 71 3.89 8.33 18.87
CA LYS A 71 3.74 9.54 19.69
C LYS A 71 3.40 9.21 21.15
N GLU A 72 2.68 8.11 21.38
CA GLU A 72 2.39 7.59 22.72
C GLU A 72 3.51 6.70 23.29
N LEU A 73 4.61 6.51 22.56
CA LEU A 73 5.77 5.69 22.93
C LEU A 73 6.82 6.46 23.74
#